data_AF-A0A8K0UC81-F1
#
_entry.id   AF-A0A8K0UC81-F1
#
_cell.length_a   1.000
_cell.length_b   1.000
_cell.length_c   1.000
_cell.angle_alpha   90.00
_cell.angle_beta   90.00
_cell.angle_gamma   90.00
#
_symmetry.space_group_name_H-M   'P 1'
#
loop_
_entity.id
_entity.type
_entity.pdbx_description
1 polymer ?
#
loop_
_entity_poly.entity_id
_entity_poly.type
_entity_poly.pdbx_seq_one_letter_code
_entity_poly.pdbx_strand_id
1 'polypeptide(L)'
;MSINVLQGMQHTHYDDIESFFYVLLLFFVSYNGPLPTSDLEAAHKRGFSQVLGSGRAQNICEWPEMFKTWSQSMSASAQSKALLLMPSERSVPAANAIAQHIKGLWGSGISAAIGNLILQCLLLFQGTSRVTHDHFIGVLDKWLEAYPVPPDGCNSCPFKASLPIHLDVIPLH
;
A
#
# COMPACT_ATOMS: atom_id res chain seq x y z
N MET A 1 8.34 2.05 11.94
CA MET A 1 8.58 1.50 13.29
C MET A 1 7.58 0.41 13.56
N SER A 2 8.09 -0.75 13.94
CA SER A 2 7.34 -1.96 14.31
C SER A 2 6.68 -1.80 15.68
N ILE A 3 5.77 -2.70 16.03
CA ILE A 3 5.12 -2.73 17.35
C ILE A 3 6.17 -2.94 18.44
N ASN A 4 7.10 -3.89 18.27
CA ASN A 4 8.09 -4.21 19.30
C ASN A 4 9.00 -3.01 19.60
N VAL A 5 9.47 -2.32 18.56
CA VAL A 5 10.28 -1.11 18.71
C VAL A 5 9.50 -0.01 19.42
N LEU A 6 8.23 0.20 19.06
CA LEU A 6 7.38 1.20 19.71
C LEU A 6 7.10 0.88 21.18
N GLN A 7 7.19 -0.40 21.56
CA GLN A 7 7.06 -0.87 22.94
C GLN A 7 8.41 -0.90 23.69
N GLY A 8 9.51 -0.50 23.06
CA GLY A 8 10.84 -0.50 23.67
C GLY A 8 11.49 -1.89 23.78
N MET A 9 10.99 -2.87 23.03
CA MET A 9 11.58 -4.20 22.97
C MET A 9 12.79 -4.24 22.01
N GLN A 10 13.59 -5.29 22.11
CA GLN A 10 14.75 -5.48 21.26
C GLN A 10 14.34 -5.60 19.78
N HIS A 11 15.01 -4.82 18.93
CA HIS A 11 14.82 -4.85 17.48
C HIS A 11 15.32 -6.17 16.87
N THR A 12 14.52 -6.73 15.96
CA THR A 12 14.79 -7.97 15.24
C THR A 12 14.55 -7.79 13.75
N HIS A 13 14.98 -8.76 12.95
CA HIS A 13 14.70 -8.76 11.51
C HIS A 13 13.19 -8.79 11.19
N TYR A 14 12.35 -9.36 12.06
CA TYR A 14 10.90 -9.29 11.90
C TYR A 14 10.39 -7.83 11.91
N ASP A 15 10.99 -6.99 12.74
CA ASP A 15 10.60 -5.58 12.91
C ASP A 15 10.87 -4.73 11.67
N ASP A 16 11.93 -5.06 10.92
CA ASP A 16 12.24 -4.45 9.63
C ASP A 16 11.14 -4.76 8.60
N ILE A 17 10.72 -6.04 8.52
CA ILE A 17 9.71 -6.49 7.57
C ILE A 17 8.32 -5.92 7.96
N GLU A 18 7.97 -5.96 9.25
CA GLU A 18 6.73 -5.37 9.75
C GLU A 18 6.69 -3.86 9.48
N SER A 19 7.80 -3.16 9.71
CA SER A 19 7.92 -1.74 9.39
C SER A 19 7.76 -1.48 7.89
N PHE A 20 8.32 -2.33 7.03
CA PHE A 20 8.16 -2.21 5.58
C PHE A 20 6.70 -2.40 5.16
N PHE A 21 6.00 -3.38 5.73
CA PHE A 21 4.57 -3.54 5.50
C PHE A 21 3.78 -2.28 5.87
N TYR A 22 4.08 -1.65 7.03
CA TYR A 22 3.42 -0.39 7.40
C TYR A 22 3.72 0.75 6.43
N VAL A 23 4.93 0.83 5.89
CA VAL A 23 5.27 1.82 4.86
C VAL A 23 4.47 1.57 3.59
N LEU A 24 4.38 0.32 3.14
CA LEU A 24 3.59 -0.08 1.97
C LEU A 24 2.11 0.28 2.14
N LEU A 25 1.53 -0.06 3.31
CA LEU A 25 0.16 0.29 3.65
C LEU A 25 -0.05 1.80 3.63
N LEU A 26 0.82 2.56 4.32
CA LEU A 26 0.74 4.02 4.39
C LEU A 26 0.86 4.66 3.01
N PHE A 27 1.70 4.12 2.12
CA PHE A 27 1.81 4.58 0.75
C PHE A 27 0.45 4.52 0.04
N PHE A 28 -0.20 3.36 0.00
CA PHE A 28 -1.46 3.18 -0.72
C PHE A 28 -2.64 3.94 -0.12
N VAL A 29 -2.68 4.14 1.20
CA VAL A 29 -3.78 4.90 1.84
C VAL A 29 -3.55 6.41 1.86
N SER A 30 -2.32 6.87 1.57
CA SER A 30 -1.98 8.30 1.55
C SER A 30 -1.86 8.86 0.14
N TYR A 31 -1.79 8.03 -0.90
CA TYR A 31 -1.59 8.49 -2.27
C TYR A 31 -2.89 8.49 -3.06
N ASN A 32 -3.21 9.61 -3.71
CA ASN A 32 -4.46 9.83 -4.45
C ASN A 32 -4.42 9.20 -5.86
N GLY A 33 -4.22 7.89 -5.91
CA GLY A 33 -4.13 7.16 -7.17
C GLY A 33 -2.92 7.55 -8.02
N PRO A 34 -2.81 7.04 -9.26
CA PRO A 34 -1.69 7.39 -10.13
C PRO A 34 -1.66 8.88 -10.46
N LEU A 35 -0.45 9.43 -10.56
CA LEU A 35 -0.25 10.79 -11.07
C LEU A 35 -0.88 10.92 -12.46
N PRO A 36 -1.62 12.01 -12.74
CA PRO A 36 -1.99 12.36 -14.10
C PRO A 36 -0.74 12.39 -15.00
N THR A 37 -0.89 11.98 -16.25
CA THR A 37 0.24 11.90 -17.20
C THR A 37 1.01 13.22 -17.30
N SER A 38 0.30 14.36 -17.30
CA SER A 38 0.90 15.69 -17.31
C SER A 38 1.79 15.97 -16.10
N ASP A 39 1.37 15.52 -14.92
CA ASP A 39 2.09 15.73 -13.66
C ASP A 39 3.26 14.77 -13.54
N LEU A 40 3.10 13.55 -14.03
CA LEU A 40 4.18 12.56 -14.15
C LEU A 40 5.29 13.07 -15.07
N GLU A 41 4.94 13.61 -16.24
CA GLU A 41 5.91 14.21 -17.18
C GLU A 41 6.59 15.45 -16.57
N ALA A 42 5.84 16.30 -15.88
CA ALA A 42 6.38 17.45 -15.19
C ALA A 42 7.31 17.06 -14.03
N ALA A 43 6.99 15.97 -13.31
CA ALA A 43 7.84 15.40 -12.28
C ALA A 43 9.12 14.80 -12.89
N HIS A 44 8.99 14.04 -13.98
CA HIS A 44 10.12 13.47 -14.70
C HIS A 44 11.09 14.56 -15.20
N LYS A 45 10.58 15.62 -15.83
CA LYS A 45 11.40 16.78 -16.25
C LYS A 45 12.13 17.47 -15.10
N ARG A 46 11.59 17.41 -13.88
CA ARG A 46 12.20 17.93 -12.65
C ARG A 46 13.06 16.91 -11.90
N GLY A 47 13.30 15.73 -12.49
CA GLY A 47 14.03 14.64 -11.83
C GLY A 47 13.37 14.16 -10.53
N PHE A 48 12.02 14.21 -10.47
CA PHE A 48 11.21 13.91 -9.29
C PHE A 48 11.54 14.72 -8.03
N SER A 49 12.21 15.88 -8.19
CA SER A 49 12.51 16.78 -7.09
C SER A 49 11.29 17.63 -6.74
N GLN A 50 10.92 17.66 -5.45
CA GLN A 50 9.89 18.56 -4.95
C GLN A 50 10.46 19.99 -4.87
N VAL A 51 9.72 20.96 -5.39
CA VAL A 51 10.14 22.37 -5.36
C VAL A 51 10.05 22.85 -3.92
N LEU A 52 11.17 23.32 -3.35
CA LEU A 52 11.20 23.89 -2.00
C LEU A 52 10.14 24.99 -1.86
N GLY A 53 9.28 24.87 -0.86
CA GLY A 53 8.19 25.82 -0.60
C GLY A 53 6.85 25.49 -1.27
N SER A 54 6.74 24.44 -2.08
CA SER A 54 5.49 24.08 -2.77
C SER A 54 4.41 23.44 -1.87
N GLY A 55 4.59 23.43 -0.55
CA GLY A 55 3.70 22.72 0.37
C GLY A 55 3.67 21.20 0.15
N ARG A 56 2.67 20.52 0.74
CA ARG A 56 2.46 19.07 0.58
C ARG A 56 2.19 18.76 -0.89
N ALA A 57 2.76 17.67 -1.41
CA ALA A 57 2.46 17.24 -2.77
C ALA A 57 0.95 17.03 -2.93
N GLN A 58 0.36 17.59 -3.99
CA GLN A 58 -1.10 17.63 -4.21
C GLN A 58 -1.75 16.22 -4.26
N ASN A 59 -0.94 15.20 -4.54
CA ASN A 59 -1.37 13.81 -4.65
C ASN A 59 -1.25 13.03 -3.33
N ILE A 60 -0.86 13.69 -2.23
CA ILE A 60 -0.81 13.08 -0.90
C ILE A 60 -2.04 13.53 -0.11
N CYS A 61 -2.91 12.58 0.19
CA CYS A 61 -4.07 12.77 1.05
C CYS A 61 -3.70 12.74 2.54
N GLU A 62 -4.62 13.26 3.36
CA GLU A 62 -4.58 12.99 4.79
C GLU A 62 -4.81 11.50 5.08
N TRP A 63 -4.23 11.03 6.17
CA TRP A 63 -4.45 9.68 6.64
C TRP A 63 -5.91 9.53 7.08
N PRO A 64 -6.59 8.42 6.72
CA PRO A 64 -7.90 8.13 7.26
C PRO A 64 -7.83 8.01 8.78
N GLU A 65 -8.94 8.26 9.45
CA GLU A 65 -9.02 8.43 10.90
C GLU A 65 -8.33 7.29 11.68
N MET A 66 -8.48 6.05 11.19
CA MET A 66 -7.87 4.86 11.80
C MET A 66 -6.34 4.92 11.91
N PHE A 67 -5.66 5.63 11.02
CA PHE A 67 -4.19 5.77 11.03
C PHE A 67 -3.71 7.07 11.68
N LYS A 68 -4.58 8.04 11.98
CA LYS A 68 -4.16 9.30 12.64
C LYS A 68 -3.50 9.05 13.98
N THR A 69 -3.91 8.01 14.70
CA THR A 69 -3.30 7.58 15.96
C THR A 69 -1.83 7.19 15.83
N TRP A 70 -1.38 6.81 14.63
CA TRP A 70 0.00 6.36 14.40
C TRP A 70 1.03 7.49 14.50
N SER A 71 0.60 8.75 14.39
CA SER A 71 1.45 9.94 14.51
C SER A 71 1.36 10.65 15.86
N GLN A 72 0.49 10.19 16.78
CA GLN A 72 0.23 10.89 18.04
C GLN A 72 1.28 10.59 19.12
N SER A 73 1.49 9.32 19.45
CA SER A 73 2.48 8.89 20.45
C SER A 73 2.95 7.47 20.13
N MET A 74 4.10 7.07 20.68
CA MET A 74 4.62 5.72 20.48
C MET A 74 3.65 4.65 21.00
N SER A 75 3.05 4.87 22.17
CA SER A 75 2.09 3.94 22.79
C SER A 75 0.78 3.82 22.00
N ALA A 76 0.21 4.95 21.56
CA ALA A 76 -1.01 4.95 20.74
C ALA A 76 -0.76 4.28 19.38
N SER A 77 0.39 4.54 18.77
CA SER A 77 0.81 3.92 17.51
C SER A 77 0.95 2.41 17.67
N ALA A 78 1.61 1.93 18.73
CA ALA A 78 1.76 0.51 19.02
C ALA A 78 0.41 -0.18 19.21
N GLN A 79 -0.48 0.42 20.01
CA GLN A 79 -1.80 -0.15 20.30
C GLN A 79 -2.67 -0.25 19.04
N SER A 80 -2.71 0.81 18.23
CA SER A 80 -3.47 0.84 16.98
C SER A 80 -2.95 -0.19 15.97
N LYS A 81 -1.62 -0.32 15.84
CA LYS A 81 -0.99 -1.36 15.01
C LYS A 81 -1.27 -2.77 15.50
N ALA A 82 -1.21 -2.99 16.82
CA ALA A 82 -1.54 -4.29 17.41
C ALA A 82 -2.99 -4.67 17.09
N LEU A 83 -3.95 -3.76 17.25
CA LEU A 83 -5.36 -4.01 16.91
C LEU A 83 -5.57 -4.40 15.44
N LEU A 84 -4.77 -3.84 14.52
CA LEU A 84 -4.80 -4.20 13.11
C LEU A 84 -4.30 -5.62 12.84
N LEU A 85 -3.28 -6.08 13.58
CA LEU A 85 -2.66 -7.39 13.41
C LEU A 85 -3.25 -8.49 14.31
N MET A 86 -4.15 -8.16 15.23
CA MET A 86 -4.82 -9.16 16.05
C MET A 86 -5.81 -9.99 15.23
N PRO A 87 -5.74 -11.34 15.25
CA PRO A 87 -6.78 -12.19 14.69
C PRO A 87 -8.02 -12.09 15.59
N SER A 88 -8.88 -11.13 15.28
CA SER A 88 -10.09 -10.84 16.05
C SER A 88 -11.21 -10.41 15.12
N GLU A 89 -12.45 -10.41 15.59
CA GLU A 89 -13.61 -9.88 14.86
C GLU A 89 -13.42 -8.42 14.39
N ARG A 90 -12.42 -7.70 14.93
CA ARG A 90 -12.09 -6.31 14.54
C ARG A 90 -11.14 -6.21 13.35
N SER A 91 -10.40 -7.26 12.98
CA SER A 91 -9.48 -7.20 11.84
C SER A 91 -10.21 -7.18 10.50
N VAL A 92 -11.35 -7.87 10.39
CA VAL A 92 -12.19 -7.87 9.19
C VAL A 92 -12.77 -6.47 8.90
N PRO A 93 -13.40 -5.77 9.87
CA PRO A 93 -13.79 -4.37 9.71
C PRO A 93 -12.63 -3.45 9.30
N ALA A 94 -11.44 -3.62 9.90
CA ALA A 94 -10.27 -2.81 9.56
C ALA A 94 -9.82 -3.05 8.11
N ALA A 95 -9.72 -4.32 7.69
CA ALA A 95 -9.37 -4.69 6.32
C ALA A 95 -10.40 -4.16 5.30
N ASN A 96 -11.69 -4.26 5.63
CA ASN A 96 -12.77 -3.71 4.81
C ASN A 96 -12.69 -2.18 4.70
N ALA A 97 -12.42 -1.47 5.81
CA ALA A 97 -12.25 -0.03 5.81
C ALA A 97 -11.05 0.40 4.94
N ILE A 98 -9.93 -0.31 5.04
CA ILE A 98 -8.75 -0.09 4.21
C ILE A 98 -9.07 -0.32 2.73
N ALA A 99 -9.76 -1.41 2.39
CA ALA A 99 -10.15 -1.72 1.01
C ALA A 99 -11.09 -0.66 0.42
N GLN A 100 -12.09 -0.19 1.19
CA GLN A 100 -12.99 0.88 0.74
C GLN A 100 -12.25 2.21 0.55
N HIS A 101 -11.32 2.54 1.45
CA HIS A 101 -10.49 3.74 1.33
C HIS A 101 -9.59 3.68 0.08
N ILE A 102 -8.92 2.54 -0.14
CA ILE A 102 -8.13 2.30 -1.36
C ILE A 102 -9.01 2.41 -2.60
N LYS A 103 -10.23 1.88 -2.59
CA LYS A 103 -11.18 2.02 -3.71
C LYS A 103 -11.57 3.46 -4.00
N GLY A 104 -11.65 4.31 -2.98
CA GLY A 104 -11.92 5.74 -3.15
C GLY A 104 -10.75 6.50 -3.79
N LEU A 105 -9.52 6.15 -3.44
CA LEU A 105 -8.30 6.82 -3.92
C LEU A 105 -7.81 6.27 -5.27
N TRP A 106 -7.88 4.96 -5.44
CA TRP A 106 -7.36 4.24 -6.60
C TRP A 106 -8.53 3.83 -7.49
N GLY A 107 -8.50 4.23 -8.76
CA GLY A 107 -9.56 3.95 -9.72
C GLY A 107 -9.95 2.46 -9.81
N SER A 108 -11.11 2.20 -10.43
CA SER A 108 -11.78 0.89 -10.44
C SER A 108 -10.95 -0.27 -11.00
N GLY A 109 -9.93 -0.01 -11.84
CA GLY A 109 -9.09 -1.05 -12.43
C GLY A 109 -8.03 -1.63 -11.49
N ILE A 110 -7.55 -0.86 -10.50
CA ILE A 110 -6.37 -1.26 -9.70
C ILE A 110 -6.58 -1.27 -8.20
N SER A 111 -7.60 -0.57 -7.69
CA SER A 111 -7.94 -0.63 -6.27
C SER A 111 -8.17 -2.05 -5.77
N ALA A 112 -8.79 -2.92 -6.58
CA ALA A 112 -8.97 -4.32 -6.24
C ALA A 112 -7.63 -5.07 -6.10
N ALA A 113 -6.70 -4.82 -7.03
CA ALA A 113 -5.36 -5.41 -7.02
C ALA A 113 -4.57 -4.98 -5.78
N ILE A 114 -4.59 -3.68 -5.46
CA ILE A 114 -3.91 -3.10 -4.29
C ILE A 114 -4.57 -3.58 -3.00
N GLY A 115 -5.90 -3.59 -2.95
CA GLY A 115 -6.64 -4.08 -1.80
C GLY A 115 -6.31 -5.54 -1.50
N ASN A 116 -6.21 -6.38 -2.53
CA ASN A 116 -5.79 -7.78 -2.38
C ASN A 116 -4.34 -7.89 -1.89
N LEU A 117 -3.39 -7.10 -2.43
CA LEU A 117 -2.02 -7.06 -1.93
C LEU A 117 -1.96 -6.73 -0.44
N ILE A 118 -2.63 -5.66 -0.02
CA ILE A 118 -2.66 -5.24 1.38
C ILE A 118 -3.30 -6.30 2.27
N LEU A 119 -4.38 -6.95 1.81
CA LEU A 119 -5.03 -8.03 2.55
C LEU A 119 -4.11 -9.24 2.73
N GLN A 120 -3.42 -9.68 1.67
CA GLN A 120 -2.47 -10.79 1.74
C GLN A 120 -1.32 -10.49 2.71
N CYS A 121 -0.78 -9.26 2.66
CA CYS A 121 0.21 -8.80 3.63
C CYS A 121 -0.36 -8.81 5.05
N LEU A 122 -1.55 -8.25 5.28
CA LEU A 122 -2.19 -8.26 6.59
C LEU A 122 -2.34 -9.68 7.16
N LEU A 123 -2.85 -10.61 6.36
CA LEU A 123 -3.00 -12.02 6.75
C LEU A 123 -1.66 -12.65 7.10
N LEU A 124 -0.58 -12.26 6.44
CA LEU A 124 0.75 -12.77 6.72
C LEU A 124 1.25 -12.39 8.12
N PHE A 125 0.94 -11.18 8.59
CA PHE A 125 1.34 -10.68 9.91
C PHE A 125 0.31 -10.97 11.01
N GLN A 126 -0.90 -11.41 10.68
CA GLN A 126 -1.94 -11.63 11.67
C GLN A 126 -1.60 -12.78 12.62
N GLY A 127 -1.52 -12.46 13.91
CA GLY A 127 -1.33 -13.46 14.97
C GLY A 127 0.03 -14.17 14.98
N THR A 128 1.01 -13.68 14.22
CA THR A 128 2.34 -14.31 14.13
C THR A 128 3.47 -13.28 14.15
N SER A 129 4.54 -13.59 14.88
CA SER A 129 5.79 -12.81 14.90
C SER A 129 6.91 -13.49 14.09
N ARG A 130 6.56 -14.43 13.21
CA ARG A 130 7.52 -15.29 12.49
C ARG A 130 7.58 -15.03 10.98
N VAL A 131 7.12 -13.86 10.54
CA VAL A 131 7.20 -13.50 9.12
C VAL A 131 8.68 -13.32 8.75
N THR A 132 9.12 -14.08 7.74
CA THR A 132 10.47 -13.98 7.17
C THR A 132 10.46 -13.07 5.95
N HIS A 133 11.64 -12.68 5.49
CA HIS A 133 11.78 -11.91 4.26
C HIS A 133 11.12 -12.64 3.09
N ASP A 134 11.44 -13.92 2.91
CA ASP A 134 10.95 -14.75 1.80
C ASP A 134 9.42 -14.88 1.80
N HIS A 135 8.81 -14.99 2.98
CA HIS A 135 7.35 -14.99 3.07
C HIS A 135 6.74 -13.69 2.55
N PHE A 136 7.32 -12.55 2.93
CA PHE A 136 6.82 -11.25 2.53
C PHE A 136 7.09 -10.96 1.05
N ILE A 137 8.31 -11.21 0.57
CA ILE A 137 8.67 -11.11 -0.84
C ILE A 137 7.80 -12.03 -1.70
N GLY A 138 7.53 -13.25 -1.26
CA GLY A 138 6.65 -14.17 -1.99
C GLY A 138 5.22 -13.64 -2.17
N VAL A 139 4.72 -12.74 -1.31
CA VAL A 139 3.45 -12.04 -1.52
C VAL A 139 3.60 -10.95 -2.59
N LEU A 140 4.69 -10.19 -2.55
CA LEU A 140 4.97 -9.14 -3.52
C LEU A 140 5.20 -9.70 -4.93
N ASP A 141 5.98 -10.78 -5.05
CA ASP A 141 6.31 -11.40 -6.33
C ASP A 141 5.04 -11.92 -7.02
N LYS A 142 4.17 -12.63 -6.29
CA LYS A 142 2.87 -13.09 -6.83
C LYS A 142 2.01 -11.93 -7.31
N TRP A 143 2.07 -10.79 -6.63
CA TRP A 143 1.35 -9.60 -7.06
C TRP A 143 1.96 -9.01 -8.33
N LEU A 144 3.29 -8.91 -8.42
CA LEU A 144 3.99 -8.42 -9.62
C LEU A 144 3.83 -9.36 -10.82
N GLU A 145 3.75 -10.67 -10.61
CA GLU A 145 3.44 -11.65 -11.67
C GLU A 145 2.04 -11.45 -12.23
N ALA A 146 1.05 -11.15 -11.38
CA ALA A 146 -0.32 -10.87 -11.79
C ALA A 146 -0.50 -9.48 -12.41
N TYR A 147 0.35 -8.52 -12.04
CA TYR A 147 0.31 -7.12 -12.48
C TYR A 147 1.70 -6.66 -12.93
N PRO A 148 2.19 -7.17 -14.08
CA PRO A 148 3.56 -6.95 -14.52
C PRO A 148 3.83 -5.47 -14.78
N VAL A 149 5.02 -5.03 -14.38
CA VAL A 149 5.53 -3.70 -14.71
C VAL A 149 5.74 -3.64 -16.23
N PRO A 150 5.24 -2.60 -16.92
CA PRO A 150 5.49 -2.45 -18.34
C PRO A 150 6.99 -2.37 -18.64
N PRO A 151 7.45 -2.81 -19.84
CA PRO A 151 8.84 -2.68 -20.23
C PRO A 151 9.35 -1.24 -20.16
N ASP A 152 10.64 -1.09 -19.84
CA ASP A 152 11.30 0.21 -19.82
C ASP A 152 11.12 0.95 -21.16
N GLY A 153 10.76 2.23 -21.08
CA GLY A 153 10.42 3.07 -22.25
C GLY A 153 8.91 3.22 -22.51
N CYS A 154 8.05 2.44 -21.86
CA CYS A 154 6.60 2.61 -21.93
C CYS A 154 6.03 3.49 -20.81
N ASN A 155 6.72 4.56 -20.37
CA ASN A 155 6.45 5.33 -19.14
C ASN A 155 6.36 4.41 -17.91
N SER A 156 7.37 4.44 -17.05
CA SER A 156 7.58 3.59 -15.87
C SER A 156 6.52 3.68 -14.76
N CYS A 157 5.31 4.16 -15.06
CA CYS A 157 4.16 4.08 -14.20
C CYS A 157 3.29 2.89 -14.66
N PRO A 158 3.22 1.78 -13.88
CA PRO A 158 2.37 0.62 -14.20
C PRO A 158 0.86 0.94 -14.19
N PHE A 159 0.49 2.17 -13.87
CA PHE A 159 -0.88 2.61 -13.62
C PHE A 159 -1.33 3.61 -14.68
N LYS A 160 -1.31 3.20 -15.96
CA LYS A 160 -2.03 3.97 -16.98
C LYS A 160 -3.52 3.80 -16.71
N ALA A 161 -4.21 4.92 -16.46
CA ALA A 161 -5.66 4.94 -16.57
C ALA A 161 -6.01 4.45 -17.98
N SER A 162 -6.84 3.41 -18.08
CA SER A 162 -7.27 2.71 -19.30
C SER A 162 -6.25 1.77 -19.96
N LEU A 163 -6.39 0.47 -19.66
CA LEU A 163 -6.28 -0.56 -20.69
C LEU A 163 -7.69 -0.79 -21.25
N PRO A 164 -7.91 -0.72 -22.57
CA PRO A 164 -9.13 -1.23 -23.16
C PRO A 164 -9.12 -2.75 -22.94
N ILE A 165 -10.12 -3.25 -22.23
CA ILE A 165 -10.39 -4.68 -22.18
C ILE A 165 -10.74 -5.07 -23.60
N HIS A 166 -9.81 -5.70 -24.31
CA HIS A 166 -10.15 -6.49 -25.49
C HIS A 166 -10.91 -7.71 -24.96
N LEU A 167 -12.24 -7.57 -24.89
CA LEU A 167 -13.13 -8.72 -24.79
C LEU A 167 -13.01 -9.45 -26.12
N ASP A 168 -12.10 -10.42 -26.19
CA ASP A 168 -12.18 -11.44 -27.23
C ASP A 168 -13.49 -12.19 -27.02
N VAL A 169 -14.46 -11.83 -27.86
CA VAL A 169 -15.70 -12.56 -28.06
C VAL A 169 -15.31 -13.95 -28.52
N ILE A 170 -15.46 -14.93 -27.63
CA ILE A 170 -15.39 -16.34 -27.98
C ILE A 170 -16.53 -16.60 -28.97
N PRO A 171 -16.26 -17.06 -30.22
CA PRO A 171 -17.32 -17.52 -31.10
C PRO A 171 -17.82 -18.86 -30.58
N LEU A 172 -19.11 -18.92 -30.24
CA LEU A 172 -19.82 -20.18 -30.08
C LEU A 172 -19.98 -20.81 -31.47
N HIS A 173 -19.31 -21.94 -31.67
CA HIS A 173 -19.67 -22.96 -32.66
C HIS A 173 -20.14 -24.21 -31.94
#